data_AF-A0A935XBX7-F1
#
_entry.id   AF-A0A935XBX7-F1
#
_cell.length_a   1.000
_cell.length_b   1.000
_cell.length_c   1.000
_cell.angle_alpha   90.00
_cell.angle_beta   90.00
_cell.angle_gamma   90.00
#
_symmetry.space_group_name_H-M   'P 1'
#
loop_
_entity.id
_entity.type
_entity.pdbx_description
1 polymer ?
#
loop_
_entity_poly.entity_id
_entity_poly.type
_entity_poly.pdbx_seq_one_letter_code
_entity_poly.pdbx_strand_id
1 'polypeptide(L)'
;MQLAYGTSRRALVPVSPGIPRLRAGALDTPQRDDGNSTIQFGGNRLAPDDSREWQLQLLDRFAIQRGAYLFTIGTDNSLTGTRTLIAESQGGLFVFPSIAALEARQPNRFTRTIAFGGAAPVTRQHVLEVALFSQVEWQASDRLTITGGVRWDGTAFRSAPAQRGGGRGLRRAHRAGAE
;
A
#
# COMPACT_ATOMS: atom_id res chain seq x y z
N MET A 1 11.89 19.14 -22.28
CA MET A 1 12.17 18.48 -21.00
C MET A 1 11.49 19.14 -19.81
N GLN A 2 10.84 18.35 -18.97
CA GLN A 2 10.22 18.72 -17.70
C GLN A 2 10.59 17.67 -16.64
N LEU A 3 10.96 18.12 -15.45
CA LEU A 3 11.27 17.28 -14.29
C LEU A 3 10.29 17.63 -13.17
N ALA A 4 9.69 16.62 -12.54
CA ALA A 4 8.81 16.79 -11.40
C ALA A 4 9.23 15.87 -10.25
N TYR A 5 9.10 16.37 -9.02
CA TYR A 5 9.30 15.62 -7.80
C TYR A 5 8.14 15.86 -6.86
N GLY A 6 7.62 14.79 -6.27
CA GLY A 6 6.49 14.85 -5.35
C GLY A 6 6.68 13.90 -4.18
N THR A 7 6.07 14.24 -3.05
CA THR A 7 6.00 13.36 -1.87
C THR A 7 4.61 13.40 -1.28
N SER A 8 4.16 12.27 -0.75
CA SER A 8 2.92 12.20 0.02
C SER A 8 3.12 11.40 1.30
N ARG A 9 2.32 11.71 2.31
CA ARG A 9 2.32 10.99 3.58
C ARG A 9 0.90 10.89 4.11
N ARG A 10 0.51 9.67 4.49
CA ARG A 10 -0.72 9.38 5.21
C ARG A 10 -0.36 8.66 6.49
N ALA A 11 -0.81 9.20 7.63
CA ALA A 11 -0.60 8.58 8.93
C ALA A 11 -1.90 8.53 9.72
N LEU A 12 -2.13 7.42 10.43
CA LEU A 12 -3.17 7.31 11.44
C LEU A 12 -2.53 7.46 12.82
N VAL A 13 -2.92 8.54 13.50
CA VAL A 13 -2.41 8.96 14.82
C VAL A 13 -3.35 8.39 15.90
N PRO A 14 -2.84 7.98 17.09
CA PRO A 14 -1.46 8.12 17.56
C PRO A 14 -0.48 7.16 16.89
N VAL A 15 0.64 7.72 16.44
CA VAL A 15 1.85 7.00 15.99
C VAL A 15 2.58 6.30 17.14
N SER A 16 2.20 6.60 18.39
CA SER A 16 2.70 5.93 19.59
C SER A 16 2.19 4.49 19.63
N PRO A 17 3.08 3.48 19.50
CA PRO A 17 2.69 2.09 19.68
C PRO A 17 2.12 1.90 21.09
N GLY A 18 1.03 1.16 21.22
CA GLY A 18 0.62 0.63 22.52
C GLY A 18 -0.56 1.31 23.21
N ILE A 19 -1.42 2.08 22.51
CA ILE A 19 -2.78 2.31 23.03
C ILE A 19 -3.65 1.09 22.68
N PRO A 20 -4.03 0.28 23.67
CA PRO A 20 -4.84 -0.90 23.42
C PRO A 20 -6.29 -0.52 23.09
N ARG A 21 -6.95 -1.43 22.38
CA ARG A 21 -8.40 -1.41 22.17
C ARG A 21 -9.09 -2.08 23.34
N LEU A 22 -10.31 -1.64 23.62
CA LEU A 22 -11.15 -2.17 24.69
C LEU A 22 -12.49 -2.58 24.07
N ARG A 23 -12.98 -3.75 24.44
CA ARG A 23 -14.32 -4.22 24.06
C ARG A 23 -15.02 -4.74 25.31
N ALA A 24 -16.23 -4.26 25.55
CA ALA A 24 -17.06 -4.72 26.65
C ALA A 24 -18.45 -5.10 26.12
N GLY A 25 -19.02 -6.17 26.67
CA GLY A 25 -20.44 -6.49 26.49
C GLY A 25 -21.29 -5.55 27.35
N ALA A 26 -22.36 -5.01 26.78
CA ALA A 26 -23.46 -4.42 27.52
C ALA A 26 -24.59 -5.45 27.52
N LEU A 27 -24.59 -6.26 28.58
CA LEU A 27 -25.79 -6.95 29.02
C LEU A 27 -26.44 -5.99 30.01
N ASP A 28 -27.59 -5.45 29.60
CA ASP A 28 -28.70 -4.95 30.42
C ASP A 28 -29.28 -3.63 29.88
N THR A 29 -30.24 -3.77 28.96
CA THR A 29 -31.35 -2.80 28.88
C THR A 29 -32.59 -3.52 29.40
N PRO A 30 -33.28 -3.03 30.45
CA PRO A 30 -34.49 -3.65 30.97
C PRO A 30 -35.68 -3.30 30.08
N GLN A 31 -35.60 -3.62 28.79
CA GLN A 31 -36.75 -3.62 27.88
C GLN A 31 -36.40 -4.43 26.63
N ARG A 32 -36.68 -5.73 26.72
CA ARG A 32 -37.06 -6.64 25.62
C ARG A 32 -36.45 -6.33 24.25
N ASP A 33 -35.22 -6.81 24.07
CA ASP A 33 -34.70 -7.40 22.82
C ASP A 33 -33.42 -8.19 23.17
N ASP A 34 -33.40 -9.49 22.88
CA ASP A 34 -32.35 -10.46 23.21
C ASP A 34 -31.07 -10.26 22.36
N GLY A 35 -30.57 -9.03 22.30
CA GLY A 35 -29.39 -8.64 21.56
C GLY A 35 -28.17 -8.52 22.47
N ASN A 36 -27.18 -9.39 22.29
CA ASN A 36 -25.85 -9.20 22.89
C ASN A 36 -25.23 -7.92 22.31
N SER A 37 -25.36 -6.80 23.02
CA SER A 37 -24.82 -5.53 22.58
C SER A 37 -23.36 -5.43 22.99
N THR A 38 -22.47 -5.16 22.05
CA THR A 38 -21.04 -5.02 22.30
C THR A 38 -20.63 -3.59 22.02
N ILE A 39 -19.98 -2.95 22.99
CA ILE A 39 -19.45 -1.60 22.84
C ILE A 39 -17.92 -1.69 22.73
N GLN A 40 -17.35 -0.97 21.76
CA GLN A 40 -15.91 -0.91 21.53
C GLN A 40 -15.40 0.50 21.76
N PHE A 41 -14.35 0.62 22.56
CA PHE A 41 -13.67 1.86 22.90
C PHE A 41 -12.16 1.74 22.67
N GLY A 42 -11.45 2.86 22.68
CA GLY A 42 -9.99 2.90 22.55
C GLY A 42 -9.48 3.03 21.11
N GLY A 43 -8.25 2.58 20.87
CA GLY A 43 -7.51 2.85 19.62
C GLY A 43 -8.12 2.24 18.34
N ASN A 44 -7.58 2.63 17.18
CA ASN A 44 -7.93 2.01 15.90
C ASN A 44 -7.12 0.72 15.68
N ARG A 45 -7.74 -0.34 15.14
CA ARG A 45 -7.07 -1.59 14.74
C ARG A 45 -5.89 -1.37 13.81
N LEU A 46 -6.04 -0.38 12.93
CA LEU A 46 -5.08 -0.07 11.87
C LEU A 46 -3.98 0.87 12.36
N ALA A 47 -4.10 1.45 13.57
CA ALA A 47 -3.09 2.33 14.11
C ALA A 47 -2.04 1.55 14.95
N PRO A 48 -0.75 1.94 14.88
CA PRO A 48 -0.21 3.00 14.01
C PRO A 48 -0.07 2.56 12.54
N ASP A 49 -0.47 3.45 11.63
CA ASP A 49 -0.24 3.33 10.17
C ASP A 49 0.59 4.54 9.73
N ASP A 50 1.64 4.31 8.95
CA ASP A 50 2.46 5.37 8.33
C ASP A 50 2.83 4.93 6.92
N SER A 51 2.14 5.51 5.95
CA SER A 51 2.41 5.33 4.52
C SER A 51 3.06 6.59 3.97
N ARG A 52 4.21 6.42 3.32
CA ARG A 52 4.95 7.49 2.66
C ARG A 52 5.22 7.11 1.23
N GLU A 53 5.10 8.09 0.35
CA GLU A 53 5.39 7.93 -1.07
C GLU A 53 6.26 9.09 -1.54
N TRP A 54 7.13 8.80 -2.49
CA TRP A 54 7.80 9.80 -3.29
C TRP A 54 7.76 9.38 -4.75
N GLN A 55 7.76 10.36 -5.63
CA GLN A 55 7.77 10.16 -7.07
C GLN A 55 8.73 11.14 -7.72
N LEU A 56 9.52 10.64 -8.66
CA LEU A 56 10.33 11.43 -9.56
C LEU A 56 9.86 11.15 -10.99
N GLN A 57 9.53 12.18 -11.75
CA GLN A 57 9.05 12.04 -13.12
C GLN A 57 9.87 12.91 -14.08
N LEU A 58 10.30 12.31 -15.18
CA LEU A 58 10.99 12.96 -16.28
C LEU A 58 10.15 12.80 -17.55
N LEU A 59 9.66 13.94 -18.04
CA LEU A 59 8.92 14.03 -19.30
C LEU A 59 9.78 14.77 -20.32
N ASP A 60 10.02 14.14 -21.46
CA ASP A 60 10.57 14.82 -22.62
C ASP A 60 9.59 14.82 -23.78
N ARG A 61 9.53 15.95 -24.47
CA ARG A 61 8.66 16.16 -25.63
C ARG A 61 9.43 16.99 -26.64
N PHE A 62 9.43 16.51 -27.87
CA PHE A 62 9.90 17.23 -29.03
C PHE A 62 8.73 17.38 -30.00
N ALA A 63 8.50 18.60 -30.47
CA ALA A 63 7.46 18.90 -31.44
C ALA A 63 8.06 19.68 -32.61
N ILE A 64 7.70 19.28 -33.83
CA ILE A 64 8.12 19.95 -35.06
C ILE A 64 6.92 20.15 -35.99
N GLN A 65 6.74 21.39 -36.42
CA GLN A 65 5.78 21.74 -37.46
C GLN A 65 6.45 21.65 -38.83
N ARG A 66 5.82 20.95 -39.77
CA ARG A 66 6.14 21.02 -41.20
C ARG A 66 4.86 21.17 -42.02
N GLY A 67 4.63 22.38 -42.54
CA GLY A 67 3.44 22.70 -43.33
C GLY A 67 2.18 22.44 -42.51
N ALA A 68 1.30 21.60 -43.04
CA ALA A 68 0.03 21.23 -42.39
C ALA A 68 0.16 20.19 -41.26
N TYR A 69 1.37 19.70 -40.97
CA TYR A 69 1.59 18.64 -39.98
C TYR A 69 2.35 19.14 -38.76
N LEU A 70 1.84 18.83 -37.56
CA LEU A 70 2.54 18.92 -36.29
C LEU A 70 2.89 17.53 -35.80
N PHE A 71 4.17 17.17 -35.83
CA PHE A 71 4.65 15.91 -35.27
C PHE A 71 5.14 16.14 -33.85
N THR A 72 4.66 15.32 -32.91
CA THR A 72 5.13 15.30 -31.52
C THR A 72 5.63 13.89 -31.19
N ILE A 73 6.80 13.81 -30.59
CA ILE A 73 7.35 12.57 -30.02
C ILE A 73 7.86 12.87 -28.62
N GLY A 74 7.75 11.90 -27.72
CA GLY A 74 8.21 12.11 -26.36
C GLY A 74 8.30 10.84 -25.55
N THR A 75 8.92 10.97 -24.38
CA THR A 75 9.03 9.91 -23.38
C THR A 75 8.53 10.41 -22.04
N ASP A 76 7.89 9.52 -21.29
CA ASP A 76 7.42 9.80 -19.94
C ASP A 76 7.90 8.69 -19.02
N ASN A 77 8.76 9.04 -18.06
CA ASN A 77 9.38 8.06 -17.19
C ASN A 77 9.21 8.49 -15.74
N SER A 78 8.72 7.57 -14.90
CA SER A 78 8.48 7.82 -13.49
C SER A 78 9.17 6.76 -12.63
N LEU A 79 9.69 7.19 -11.48
CA LEU A 79 10.18 6.31 -10.43
C LEU A 79 9.44 6.66 -9.14
N THR A 80 8.64 5.73 -8.67
CA THR A 80 7.83 5.88 -7.47
C THR A 80 8.33 4.93 -6.39
N GLY A 81 8.52 5.44 -5.18
CA GLY A 81 8.89 4.66 -4.01
C GLY A 81 7.88 4.80 -2.89
N THR A 82 7.37 3.68 -2.41
CA THR A 82 6.39 3.60 -1.32
C THR A 82 6.99 2.89 -0.12
N ARG A 83 6.73 3.41 1.08
CA ARG A 83 7.05 2.81 2.36
C ARG A 83 5.81 2.81 3.23
N THR A 84 5.30 1.63 3.55
CA THR A 84 4.08 1.48 4.35
C THR A 84 4.35 0.68 5.60
N LEU A 85 4.04 1.25 6.76
CA LEU A 85 4.01 0.55 8.05
C LEU A 85 2.58 0.15 8.36
N ILE A 86 2.29 -1.15 8.39
CA ILE A 86 0.95 -1.65 8.76
C ILE A 86 1.07 -2.39 10.10
N ALA A 87 0.84 -1.69 11.21
CA ALA A 87 0.86 -2.28 12.54
C ALA A 87 -0.52 -2.78 12.97
N GLU A 88 -1.08 -3.74 12.22
CA GLU A 88 -2.43 -4.24 12.54
C GLU A 88 -2.49 -4.89 13.93
N SER A 89 -3.36 -4.37 14.80
CA SER A 89 -3.63 -4.89 16.15
C SER A 89 -2.40 -5.06 17.04
N GLN A 90 -1.31 -4.32 16.79
CA GLN A 90 -0.10 -4.41 17.63
C GLN A 90 -0.27 -3.72 18.99
N GLY A 91 -1.16 -2.73 19.10
CA GLY A 91 -1.53 -2.10 20.37
C GLY A 91 -2.28 -3.03 21.33
N GLY A 92 -2.80 -4.17 20.84
CA GLY A 92 -3.55 -5.13 21.63
C GLY A 92 -5.03 -4.80 21.79
N LEU A 93 -5.80 -5.78 22.23
CA LEU A 93 -7.23 -5.73 22.51
C LEU A 93 -7.49 -6.43 23.84
N PHE A 94 -8.06 -5.70 24.79
CA PHE A 94 -8.66 -6.29 25.99
C PHE A 94 -10.15 -6.50 25.76
N VAL A 95 -10.64 -7.67 26.15
CA VAL A 95 -12.06 -8.03 26.14
C VAL A 95 -12.52 -8.17 27.58
N PHE A 96 -13.62 -7.51 27.89
CA PHE A 96 -14.29 -7.54 29.18
C PHE A 96 -15.65 -8.22 29.01
N PRO A 97 -16.04 -9.09 29.95
CA PRO A 97 -17.34 -9.77 29.88
C PRO A 97 -18.52 -8.82 30.12
N SER A 98 -18.32 -7.70 30.82
CA SER A 98 -19.34 -6.69 31.12
C SER A 98 -18.72 -5.30 31.32
N ILE A 99 -19.56 -4.26 31.37
CA ILE A 99 -19.14 -2.90 31.73
C ILE A 99 -18.62 -2.84 33.17
N ALA A 100 -19.23 -3.56 34.12
CA ALA A 100 -18.73 -3.64 35.50
C ALA A 100 -17.31 -4.25 35.57
N ALA A 101 -17.01 -5.26 34.74
CA ALA A 101 -15.68 -5.83 34.65
C ALA A 101 -14.66 -4.86 34.02
N LEU A 102 -15.10 -3.99 33.11
CA LEU A 102 -14.28 -2.91 32.57
C LEU A 102 -13.94 -1.88 33.66
N GLU A 103 -14.91 -1.45 34.46
CA GLU A 103 -14.71 -0.53 35.59
C GLU A 103 -13.75 -1.12 36.65
N ALA A 104 -13.90 -2.41 36.95
CA ALA A 104 -13.02 -3.16 37.85
C ALA A 104 -11.65 -3.52 37.23
N ARG A 105 -11.42 -3.19 35.94
CA ARG A 105 -10.20 -3.52 35.18
C ARG A 105 -9.87 -5.02 35.16
N GLN A 106 -10.88 -5.88 35.06
CA GLN A 106 -10.75 -7.34 35.00
C GLN A 106 -11.08 -7.89 33.60
N PRO A 107 -10.13 -7.85 32.65
CA PRO A 107 -10.34 -8.44 31.33
C PRO A 107 -10.30 -9.96 31.41
N ASN A 108 -11.18 -10.64 30.66
CA ASN A 108 -11.14 -12.11 30.54
C ASN A 108 -10.21 -12.58 29.41
N ARG A 109 -9.84 -11.68 28.49
CA ARG A 109 -8.98 -11.99 27.35
C ARG A 109 -8.17 -10.78 26.91
N PHE A 110 -6.92 -11.03 26.53
CA PHE A 110 -6.06 -10.09 25.84
C PHE A 110 -5.50 -10.71 24.56
N THR A 111 -5.56 -10.01 23.44
CA THR A 111 -4.94 -10.43 22.18
C THR A 111 -4.13 -9.30 21.55
N ARG A 112 -2.97 -9.60 20.97
CA ARG A 112 -2.18 -8.65 20.18
C ARG A 112 -1.48 -9.34 19.04
N THR A 113 -1.26 -8.63 17.94
CA THR A 113 -0.37 -9.09 16.86
C THR A 113 1.07 -8.75 17.23
N ILE A 114 1.97 -9.71 17.05
CA ILE A 114 3.41 -9.50 17.19
C ILE A 114 4.08 -9.73 15.84
N ALA A 115 4.98 -8.84 15.45
CA ALA A 115 5.82 -9.07 14.29
C ALA A 115 6.92 -10.09 14.66
N PHE A 116 6.95 -11.22 13.95
CA PHE A 116 7.98 -12.23 14.15
C PHE A 116 9.35 -11.69 13.69
N GLY A 117 10.37 -11.84 14.53
CA GLY A 117 11.74 -11.38 14.24
C GLY A 117 12.05 -9.94 14.66
N GLY A 118 11.16 -9.27 15.41
CA GLY A 118 11.43 -7.94 15.97
C GLY A 118 11.46 -6.79 14.96
N ALA A 119 11.36 -7.08 13.66
CA ALA A 119 11.27 -6.08 12.61
C ALA A 119 9.86 -5.47 12.57
N ALA A 120 9.78 -4.15 12.47
CA ALA A 120 8.51 -3.47 12.19
C ALA A 120 7.95 -3.96 10.84
N PRO A 121 6.62 -4.17 10.70
CA PRO A 121 5.99 -4.66 9.47
C PRO A 121 5.95 -3.55 8.41
N VAL A 122 7.13 -3.21 7.90
CA VAL A 122 7.32 -2.15 6.92
C VAL A 122 7.52 -2.79 5.55
N THR A 123 6.57 -2.54 4.66
CA THR A 123 6.69 -2.88 3.24
C THR A 123 7.34 -1.73 2.50
N ARG A 124 8.31 -2.04 1.64
CA ARG A 124 8.93 -1.08 0.72
C ARG A 124 8.77 -1.58 -0.71
N GLN A 125 8.33 -0.71 -1.60
CA GLN A 125 8.16 -1.01 -3.00
C GLN A 125 8.66 0.16 -3.86
N HIS A 126 9.35 -0.18 -4.94
CA HIS A 126 9.76 0.76 -5.97
C HIS A 126 9.19 0.31 -7.31
N VAL A 127 8.47 1.22 -7.97
CA VAL A 127 7.87 1.02 -9.30
C VAL A 127 8.54 1.99 -10.26
N LEU A 128 9.03 1.44 -11.36
CA LEU A 128 9.50 2.21 -12.51
C LEU A 128 8.45 2.11 -13.61
N GLU A 129 8.01 3.25 -14.11
CA GLU A 129 7.17 3.33 -15.30
C GLU A 129 7.95 4.03 -16.40
N VAL A 130 7.88 3.49 -17.60
CA VAL A 130 8.53 4.05 -18.78
C VAL A 130 7.51 4.07 -19.91
N ALA A 131 7.52 5.14 -20.69
CA ALA A 131 6.63 5.26 -21.82
C ALA A 131 7.28 6.03 -22.97
N LEU A 132 6.87 5.66 -24.18
CA LEU A 132 7.22 6.33 -25.43
C LEU A 132 5.92 6.63 -26.17
N PHE A 133 5.77 7.84 -26.67
CA PHE A 133 4.60 8.23 -27.43
C PHE A 133 4.98 9.03 -28.67
N SER A 134 4.13 8.93 -29.69
CA SER A 134 4.17 9.81 -30.85
C SER A 134 2.75 10.20 -31.26
N GLN A 135 2.60 11.42 -31.74
CA GLN A 135 1.35 11.99 -32.20
C GLN A 135 1.60 12.82 -33.45
N VAL A 136 0.66 12.79 -34.37
CA VAL A 136 0.59 13.70 -35.51
C VAL A 136 -0.74 14.42 -35.47
N GLU A 137 -0.69 15.73 -35.67
CA GLU A 137 -1.85 16.54 -35.99
C GLU A 137 -1.69 17.04 -37.43
N TRP A 138 -2.73 16.89 -38.23
CA TRP A 138 -2.76 17.23 -39.65
C TRP A 138 -3.95 18.15 -39.95
N GLN A 139 -3.69 19.36 -40.41
CA GLN A 139 -4.70 20.21 -41.03
C GLN A 139 -4.97 19.74 -42.46
N ALA A 140 -5.98 18.89 -42.63
CA ALA A 140 -6.39 18.40 -43.95
C ALA A 140 -7.07 19.50 -44.80
N SER A 141 -7.69 20.49 -44.15
CA SER A 141 -8.17 21.75 -44.76
C SER A 141 -8.34 22.83 -43.69
N ASP A 142 -8.67 24.07 -44.09
CA ASP A 142 -8.95 25.19 -43.18
C ASP A 142 -10.10 24.92 -42.17
N ARG A 143 -10.85 23.84 -42.38
CA ARG A 143 -12.00 23.44 -41.55
C ARG A 143 -11.89 22.03 -40.97
N LEU A 144 -10.82 21.30 -41.26
CA LEU A 144 -10.65 19.91 -40.82
C LEU A 144 -9.23 19.65 -40.32
N THR A 145 -9.14 19.29 -39.06
CA THR A 145 -7.91 18.79 -38.43
C THR A 145 -8.11 17.33 -38.02
N ILE A 146 -7.15 16.49 -38.38
CA ILE A 146 -7.11 15.07 -38.03
C ILE A 146 -5.93 14.87 -37.08
N THR A 147 -6.18 14.23 -35.95
CA THR A 147 -5.14 13.91 -34.97
C THR A 147 -5.10 12.41 -34.74
N GLY A 148 -3.89 11.84 -34.74
CA GLY A 148 -3.66 10.43 -34.47
C GLY A 148 -2.36 10.24 -33.71
N GLY A 149 -2.26 9.16 -32.93
CA GLY A 149 -1.06 8.89 -32.16
C GLY A 149 -1.00 7.47 -31.63
N VAL A 150 0.19 7.07 -31.20
CA VAL A 150 0.46 5.79 -30.55
C VAL A 150 1.25 6.01 -29.28
N ARG A 151 1.02 5.14 -28.30
CA ARG A 151 1.75 5.13 -27.04
C ARG A 151 2.09 3.70 -26.65
N TRP A 152 3.29 3.54 -26.12
CA TRP A 152 3.76 2.31 -25.49
C TRP A 152 4.13 2.60 -24.04
N ASP A 153 3.71 1.72 -23.14
CA ASP A 153 3.94 1.81 -21.70
C ASP A 153 4.58 0.51 -21.20
N GLY A 154 5.49 0.64 -20.23
CA GLY A 154 6.14 -0.47 -19.55
C GLY A 154 6.28 -0.20 -18.05
N THR A 155 6.04 -1.23 -17.24
CA THR A 155 6.13 -1.15 -15.78
C THR A 155 7.09 -2.21 -15.24
N ALA A 156 7.99 -1.80 -14.36
CA ALA A 156 8.93 -2.70 -13.68
C ALA A 156 8.89 -2.51 -12.16
N PHE A 157 8.72 -3.62 -11.45
CA PHE A 157 8.77 -3.66 -9.99
C PHE A 157 10.19 -3.97 -9.54
N ARG A 158 10.90 -2.98 -8.99
CA ARG A 158 12.31 -3.12 -8.58
C ARG A 158 12.47 -3.69 -7.16
N SER A 159 11.36 -3.96 -6.48
CA SER A 159 11.34 -4.58 -5.15
C SER A 159 10.79 -5.99 -5.28
N ALA A 160 11.64 -6.99 -5.08
CA ALA A 160 11.15 -8.35 -4.86
C ALA A 160 10.28 -8.34 -3.59
N PRO A 161 9.14 -9.05 -3.56
CA PRO A 161 8.51 -9.40 -2.29
C PRO A 161 9.60 -10.01 -1.42
N ALA A 162 9.65 -9.69 -0.13
CA ALA A 162 10.53 -10.39 0.79
C ALA A 162 10.18 -11.89 0.72
N GLN A 163 10.91 -12.65 -0.09
CA GLN A 163 10.80 -14.09 -0.11
C GLN A 163 11.25 -14.54 1.27
N ARG A 164 10.29 -15.10 2.02
CA ARG A 164 10.56 -15.86 3.23
C ARG A 164 11.72 -16.80 2.93
N GLY A 165 12.77 -16.67 3.75
CA GLY A 165 14.00 -17.44 3.65
C GLY A 165 13.74 -18.91 3.34
N GLY A 166 14.49 -19.41 2.35
CA GLY A 166 14.47 -20.80 1.95
C GLY A 166 14.67 -21.73 3.15
N GLY A 167 13.74 -22.67 3.31
CA GLY A 167 13.95 -23.86 4.11
C GLY A 167 15.14 -24.63 3.54
N ARG A 168 16.28 -24.49 4.20
CA ARG A 168 17.47 -25.30 3.96
C ARG A 168 17.23 -26.68 4.59
N GLY A 169 16.83 -27.65 3.76
CA GLY A 169 16.71 -29.07 4.13
C GLY A 169 15.83 -29.77 3.09
N LEU A 170 16.24 -30.79 2.34
CA LEU A 170 17.28 -31.79 2.54
C LEU A 170 17.91 -32.08 1.18
N ARG A 171 19.24 -32.03 1.08
CA ARG A 171 19.96 -32.78 0.04
C ARG A 171 19.82 -34.26 0.42
N ARG A 172 18.88 -34.99 -0.19
CA ARG A 172 18.94 -36.45 -0.17
C ARG A 172 20.10 -36.88 -1.06
N ALA A 173 20.94 -37.71 -0.46
CA ALA A 173 22.18 -38.22 -1.00
C ALA A 173 21.98 -39.07 -2.25
N HIS A 174 23.04 -39.09 -3.06
CA HIS A 174 23.35 -40.09 -4.06
C HIS A 174 22.92 -41.50 -3.66
N ARG A 175 22.25 -42.19 -4.59
CA ARG A 175 22.54 -43.61 -4.84
C ARG A 175 22.46 -43.87 -6.33
N ALA A 176 23.62 -43.91 -6.96
CA ALA A 176 23.81 -44.62 -8.21
C ALA A 176 23.66 -46.11 -7.92
N GLY A 177 22.85 -46.80 -8.71
CA GLY A 177 22.76 -48.25 -8.75
C GLY A 177 22.55 -48.63 -10.20
N ALA A 178 23.63 -49.07 -10.83
CA ALA A 178 23.59 -49.83 -12.07
C ALA A 178 22.93 -51.18 -11.79
N GLU A 179 22.02 -51.58 -12.67
CA GLU A 179 21.98 -52.89 -13.35
C GLU A 179 21.06 -52.77 -14.57
#